data_AF-A0A923VCF3-F1
#
_entry.id   AF-A0A923VCF3-F1
#
_cell.length_a   1.000
_cell.length_b   1.000
_cell.length_c   1.000
_cell.angle_alpha   90.00
_cell.angle_beta   90.00
_cell.angle_gamma   90.00
#
_symmetry.space_group_name_H-M   'P 1'
#
loop_
_entity.id
_entity.type
_entity.pdbx_description
1 polymer ?
#
loop_
_entity_poly.entity_id
_entity_poly.type
_entity_poly.pdbx_seq_one_letter_code
_entity_poly.pdbx_strand_id
1 'polypeptide(L)'
;VAQNNPLFVNYPLPNANYQTQSSVDAYNFHLQSGSPAIGKGYQSFTPIMNIPIDANFGSSGITGPGKDMGCYQADGTGNQH
;
A
#
# COMPACT_ATOMS: atom_id res chain seq x y z
N VAL A 1 21.39 -12.10 0.34
CA VAL A 1 20.97 -10.84 -0.34
C VAL A 1 19.54 -11.07 -0.86
N ALA A 2 18.63 -10.10 -0.78
CA ALA A 2 17.18 -10.17 -1.13
C ALA A 2 16.15 -10.55 -0.04
N GLN A 3 16.53 -10.65 1.25
CA GLN A 3 15.55 -10.88 2.34
C GLN A 3 14.48 -9.78 2.47
N ASN A 4 14.74 -8.57 1.95
CA ASN A 4 13.82 -7.44 1.98
C ASN A 4 13.08 -7.23 0.66
N ASN A 5 13.12 -8.19 -0.28
CA ASN A 5 12.31 -8.10 -1.49
C ASN A 5 10.83 -8.18 -1.09
N PRO A 6 10.00 -7.15 -1.35
CA PRO A 6 8.60 -7.16 -0.96
C PRO A 6 7.76 -8.19 -1.72
N LEU A 7 8.30 -8.86 -2.74
CA LEU A 7 7.59 -9.84 -3.56
C LEU A 7 6.28 -9.25 -4.11
N PHE A 8 6.35 -8.13 -4.82
CA PHE A 8 5.19 -7.57 -5.52
C PHE A 8 4.71 -8.50 -6.64
N VAL A 9 3.42 -8.51 -6.93
CA VAL A 9 2.84 -9.32 -8.01
C VAL A 9 3.45 -8.96 -9.36
N ASN A 10 3.59 -7.67 -9.69
CA ASN A 10 4.22 -7.24 -10.94
C ASN A 10 4.77 -5.80 -10.89
N TYR A 11 5.96 -5.60 -11.45
CA TYR A 11 6.57 -4.29 -11.70
C TYR A 11 7.50 -4.39 -12.91
N PRO A 12 6.98 -4.48 -14.15
CA PRO A 12 7.79 -4.79 -15.32
C PRO A 12 8.86 -3.71 -15.54
N LEU A 13 10.10 -4.20 -15.54
CA LEU A 13 11.34 -3.47 -15.77
C LEU A 13 12.16 -4.24 -16.84
N PRO A 14 13.06 -3.57 -17.59
CA PRO A 14 13.37 -2.14 -17.54
C PRO A 14 12.29 -1.31 -18.24
N ASN A 15 11.88 -0.20 -17.61
CA ASN A 15 11.17 0.85 -18.33
C ASN A 15 12.21 1.89 -18.78
N ALA A 16 12.42 1.98 -20.10
CA ALA A 16 13.32 2.99 -20.68
C ALA A 16 12.63 4.33 -20.95
N ASN A 17 11.31 4.41 -20.81
CA ASN A 17 10.48 5.59 -21.09
C ASN A 17 10.09 6.32 -19.79
N TYR A 18 11.09 6.79 -19.04
CA TYR A 18 10.90 7.50 -17.77
C TYR A 18 10.08 8.79 -17.88
N GLN A 19 9.96 9.37 -19.09
CA GLN A 19 9.26 10.65 -19.31
C GLN A 19 7.74 10.51 -19.34
N THR A 20 7.21 9.35 -19.72
CA THR A 20 5.76 9.10 -19.81
C THR A 20 5.31 7.98 -18.87
N GLN A 21 6.20 7.53 -17.98
CA GLN A 21 5.94 6.40 -17.11
C GLN A 21 4.94 6.79 -16.02
N SER A 22 3.81 6.08 -16.00
CA SER A 22 2.82 6.16 -14.94
C SER A 22 2.82 4.85 -14.17
N SER A 23 2.78 4.93 -12.84
CA SER A 23 2.58 3.74 -11.99
C SER A 23 1.17 3.15 -12.12
N VAL A 24 0.29 3.80 -12.89
CA VAL A 24 -1.10 3.40 -13.17
C VAL A 24 -1.20 2.48 -14.41
N ASP A 25 -0.07 2.15 -15.04
CA ASP A 25 -0.01 1.18 -16.15
C ASP A 25 -0.16 -0.28 -15.63
N ALA A 26 0.44 -1.29 -16.28
CA ALA A 26 0.29 -2.71 -15.93
C ALA A 26 0.97 -3.15 -14.60
N TYR A 27 1.14 -2.23 -13.65
CA TYR A 27 1.86 -2.44 -12.41
C TYR A 27 0.90 -3.00 -11.35
N ASN A 28 1.37 -3.98 -10.60
CA ASN A 28 0.61 -4.58 -9.51
C ASN A 28 1.49 -4.69 -8.27
N PHE A 29 1.37 -3.70 -7.40
CA PHE A 29 2.13 -3.60 -6.15
C PHE A 29 1.49 -4.35 -4.97
N HIS A 30 0.50 -5.23 -5.23
CA HIS A 30 0.04 -6.15 -4.19
C HIS A 30 1.18 -7.09 -3.80
N LEU A 31 1.22 -7.46 -2.53
CA LEU A 31 2.18 -8.42 -2.00
C LEU A 31 1.76 -9.85 -2.39
N GLN A 32 2.71 -10.66 -2.85
CA GLN A 32 2.50 -12.09 -3.03
C GLN A 32 2.43 -12.82 -1.68
N SER A 33 1.83 -14.02 -1.68
CA SER A 33 1.87 -14.91 -0.52
C SER A 33 3.31 -15.22 -0.12
N GLY A 34 3.62 -15.12 1.17
CA GLY A 34 4.97 -15.31 1.71
C GLY A 34 5.88 -14.09 1.61
N SER A 35 5.36 -12.93 1.17
CA SER A 35 6.12 -11.67 1.22
C SER A 35 6.65 -11.38 2.63
N PRO A 36 7.93 -10.98 2.76
CA PRO A 36 8.50 -10.57 4.05
C PRO A 36 7.90 -9.25 4.55
N ALA A 37 7.14 -8.52 3.73
CA ALA A 37 6.43 -7.30 4.12
C ALA A 37 5.11 -7.56 4.86
N ILE A 38 4.58 -8.79 4.79
CA ILE A 38 3.34 -9.17 5.48
C ILE A 38 3.57 -9.19 7.00
N GLY A 39 2.67 -8.54 7.74
CA GLY A 39 2.71 -8.42 9.19
C GLY A 39 3.85 -7.53 9.72
N LYS A 40 4.51 -6.74 8.87
CA LYS A 40 5.62 -5.85 9.24
C LYS A 40 5.24 -4.38 9.33
N GLY A 41 3.95 -4.07 9.20
CA GLY A 41 3.41 -2.73 9.44
C GLY A 41 3.50 -2.35 10.91
N TYR A 42 3.90 -1.10 11.18
CA TYR A 42 3.93 -0.56 12.53
C TYR A 42 2.54 -0.05 12.92
N GLN A 43 1.89 -0.73 13.89
CA GLN A 43 0.50 -0.45 14.25
C GLN A 43 0.32 0.40 15.51
N SER A 44 1.40 0.73 16.23
CA SER A 44 1.31 1.50 17.49
C SER A 44 1.14 3.01 17.26
N PHE A 45 0.66 3.42 16.09
CA PHE A 45 0.28 4.79 15.78
C PHE A 45 -1.19 5.01 16.13
N THR A 46 -1.49 6.12 16.81
CA THR A 46 -2.86 6.54 17.08
C THR A 46 -3.18 7.75 16.21
N PRO A 47 -4.17 7.65 15.29
CA PRO A 47 -4.55 8.79 14.45
C PRO A 47 -5.22 9.89 15.27
N ILE A 48 -5.15 11.13 14.77
CA ILE A 48 -5.89 12.25 15.35
C ILE A 48 -7.38 11.99 15.14
N MET A 49 -8.14 11.85 16.24
CA MET A 49 -9.57 11.51 16.20
C MET A 49 -10.50 12.72 16.12
N ASN A 50 -9.97 13.95 16.25
CA ASN A 50 -10.77 15.19 16.27
C ASN A 50 -11.06 15.75 14.86
N ILE A 51 -11.03 14.91 13.82
CA ILE A 51 -11.31 15.31 12.45
C ILE A 51 -12.79 14.98 12.14
N PRO A 52 -13.57 15.90 11.54
CA PRO A 52 -14.92 15.59 11.10
C PRO A 52 -14.95 14.42 10.11
N ILE A 53 -15.85 13.46 10.34
CA ILE A 53 -16.15 12.40 9.37
C ILE A 53 -17.24 12.95 8.44
N ASP A 54 -16.88 13.20 7.19
CA ASP A 54 -17.79 13.73 6.17
C ASP A 54 -17.28 13.28 4.79
N ALA A 55 -18.16 12.75 3.95
CA ALA A 55 -17.78 12.17 2.67
C ALA A 55 -17.33 13.20 1.62
N ASN A 56 -17.63 14.49 1.82
CA ASN A 56 -17.33 15.58 0.90
C ASN A 56 -16.19 16.48 1.39
N PHE A 57 -16.17 16.79 2.69
CA PHE A 57 -15.27 17.78 3.29
C PHE A 57 -14.48 17.27 4.51
N GLY A 58 -14.69 16.02 4.90
CA GLY A 58 -14.05 15.39 6.06
C GLY A 58 -13.32 14.11 5.69
N SER A 59 -13.00 13.31 6.70
CA SER A 59 -12.47 11.97 6.49
C SER A 59 -13.61 11.04 6.09
N SER A 60 -13.40 10.19 5.08
CA SER A 60 -14.30 9.07 4.74
C SER A 60 -14.19 7.90 5.73
N GLY A 61 -13.27 7.99 6.69
CA GLY A 61 -13.01 7.02 7.74
C GLY A 61 -11.60 7.21 8.30
N ILE A 62 -11.47 7.23 9.63
CA ILE A 62 -10.15 7.23 10.28
C ILE A 62 -9.69 5.77 10.39
N THR A 63 -8.93 5.33 9.39
CA THR A 63 -8.38 3.97 9.36
C THR A 63 -7.08 3.92 10.15
N GLY A 64 -6.89 2.86 10.95
CA GLY A 64 -5.60 2.60 11.58
C GLY A 64 -4.50 2.35 10.53
N PRO A 65 -3.23 2.42 10.94
CA PRO A 65 -2.11 2.01 10.09
C PRO A 65 -2.28 0.54 9.64
N GLY A 66 -1.84 0.24 8.42
CA GLY A 66 -1.86 -1.13 7.89
C GLY A 66 -0.96 -2.09 8.68
N LYS A 67 -1.36 -3.36 8.70
CA LYS A 67 -0.58 -4.48 9.30
C LYS A 67 0.57 -4.95 8.40
N ASP A 68 0.46 -4.73 7.09
CA ASP A 68 1.46 -5.08 6.09
C ASP A 68 2.20 -3.82 5.64
N MET A 69 3.50 -3.91 5.33
CA MET A 69 4.21 -2.78 4.74
C MET A 69 3.72 -2.51 3.33
N GLY A 70 3.48 -1.24 3.00
CA GLY A 70 2.90 -0.81 1.73
C GLY A 70 1.44 -0.39 1.86
N CYS A 71 0.81 -0.03 0.73
CA CYS A 71 -0.55 0.51 0.71
C CYS A 71 -1.65 -0.56 0.49
N TYR A 72 -1.31 -1.69 -0.13
CA TYR A 72 -2.23 -2.79 -0.43
C TYR A 72 -2.07 -3.91 0.61
N GLN A 73 -3.04 -4.09 1.50
CA GLN A 73 -2.95 -5.11 2.54
C GLN A 73 -3.26 -6.49 1.95
N ALA A 74 -2.55 -7.53 2.39
CA ALA A 74 -2.64 -8.88 1.83
C ALA A 74 -4.00 -9.56 2.07
N ASP A 75 -4.81 -9.03 2.99
CA ASP A 75 -6.18 -9.50 3.29
C ASP A 75 -7.27 -8.71 2.54
N GLY A 76 -6.90 -7.81 1.63
CA GLY A 76 -7.85 -6.98 0.88
C GLY A 76 -8.41 -5.79 1.65
N THR A 77 -7.83 -5.46 2.82
CA THR A 77 -8.10 -4.21 3.52
C THR A 77 -7.16 -3.09 3.02
N GLY A 78 -7.36 -1.85 3.48
CA GLY A 78 -6.52 -0.71 3.09
C GLY A 78 -6.88 -0.13 1.72
N ASN A 79 -5.89 0.37 0.99
CA ASN A 79 -6.13 0.97 -0.33
C ASN A 79 -6.45 -0.12 -1.34
N GLN A 80 -7.51 0.09 -2.12
CA GLN A 80 -7.97 -0.81 -3.18
C GLN A 80 -8.14 -0.09 -4.53
N HIS A 81 -7.66 1.15 -4.60
CA HIS A 81 -7.78 2.04 -5.74
C HIS A 81 -6.64 1.82 -6.74
#